data_AF-A0A7S2X8N2-F1
#
_entry.id   AF-A0A7S2X8N2-F1
#
_cell.length_a   1.000
_cell.length_b   1.000
_cell.length_c   1.000
_cell.angle_alpha   90.00
_cell.angle_beta   90.00
_cell.angle_gamma   90.00
#
_symmetry.space_group_name_H-M   'P 1'
#
loop_
_entity.id
_entity.type
_entity.pdbx_description
1 polymer ?
#
loop_
_entity_poly.entity_id
_entity_poly.type
_entity_poly.pdbx_seq_one_letter_code
_entity_poly.pdbx_strand_id
1 'polypeptide(L)'
;RVCVCVCVRACACACVWCAHKIERRKLMRFLGAKVVLTNPAHKGTGMVIKARELAEKHGWFLPRQFETEANSWVHQETTGPEILAQFEDTPLDYFFTGYGTGGTLNGVGTVLRRESPDTKIIVCEPDNAPLLYSGVKTEYLKDGRFKEPHPIWRPHLLQGWTPDWIPRIVDEAVRSNLIDEIVFTGSDAAMATSKELAQREGIFSGVSGGGTLASALEFARSQAPKGSRILAMLPDTGERYLSTPLFADVPADMTEEEKTIADSTPGEAPPGVPLPGVTEEATAFVDEMKAKHKIMIFSLQNCEFCWTIFGFFDALGLPYHRVDIDSFQYAKDNMGNKYRAALAAQTSCNTFPQYFVDGEFCGGAVDACMMWKKGELQPMLAKARLETNDYQGDPFEFLPKWMTQNPLRST
;
A
#
# COMPACT_ATOMS: atom_id res chain seq x y z
N ARG A 1 -11.70 -3.35 -8.29
CA ARG A 1 -12.93 -3.18 -7.50
C ARG A 1 -12.90 -1.82 -6.76
N VAL A 2 -13.67 -0.77 -7.06
CA VAL A 2 -14.08 -0.21 -8.36
C VAL A 2 -12.93 0.68 -8.85
N CYS A 3 -12.24 0.24 -9.89
CA CYS A 3 -11.26 1.04 -10.62
C CYS A 3 -11.55 0.80 -12.08
N VAL A 4 -11.58 1.85 -12.89
CA VAL A 4 -11.76 1.69 -14.32
C VAL A 4 -10.39 1.80 -14.97
N CYS A 5 -9.87 0.67 -15.44
CA CYS A 5 -8.63 0.62 -16.18
C CYS A 5 -8.88 0.94 -17.66
N VAL A 6 -7.89 1.53 -18.33
CA VAL A 6 -7.84 1.73 -19.78
C VAL A 6 -6.44 1.34 -20.24
N CYS A 7 -6.32 0.47 -21.24
CA CYS A 7 -5.00 -0.04 -21.68
C CYS A 7 -4.41 0.85 -22.78
N VAL A 8 -3.20 1.36 -22.56
CA VAL A 8 -2.49 2.36 -23.37
C VAL A 8 -1.67 1.70 -24.51
N ARG A 9 -1.10 0.51 -24.30
CA ARG A 9 -0.50 -0.44 -25.31
C ARG A 9 0.28 -1.57 -24.61
N ALA A 10 0.19 -2.81 -25.09
CA ALA A 10 1.09 -3.97 -24.84
C ALA A 10 1.65 -4.20 -23.39
N CYS A 11 0.96 -3.71 -22.35
CA CYS A 11 1.22 -3.78 -20.88
C CYS A 11 1.18 -2.42 -20.16
N ALA A 12 1.16 -1.28 -20.86
CA ALA A 12 0.93 0.03 -20.25
C ALA A 12 -0.58 0.22 -19.95
N CYS A 13 -0.93 0.46 -18.68
CA CYS A 13 -2.30 0.67 -18.22
C CYS A 13 -2.48 2.10 -17.67
N ALA A 14 -3.63 2.72 -17.89
CA ALA A 14 -4.07 3.95 -17.25
C ALA A 14 -5.28 3.62 -16.37
N CYS A 15 -5.14 3.79 -15.07
CA CYS A 15 -6.20 3.49 -14.12
C CYS A 15 -6.88 4.76 -13.64
N VAL A 16 -8.20 4.80 -13.76
CA VAL A 16 -9.05 5.88 -13.26
C VAL A 16 -9.55 5.51 -11.87
N TRP A 17 -9.26 6.37 -10.89
CA TRP A 17 -9.55 6.14 -9.47
C TRP A 17 -10.15 7.38 -8.80
N CYS A 18 -11.00 7.16 -7.78
CA CYS A 18 -11.28 8.18 -6.78
C CYS A 18 -10.06 8.42 -5.89
N ALA A 19 -9.83 9.67 -5.48
CA ALA A 19 -8.59 10.14 -4.86
C ALA A 19 -8.15 9.44 -3.55
N HIS A 20 -9.06 8.79 -2.82
CA HIS A 20 -8.86 8.41 -1.41
C HIS A 20 -8.10 7.10 -1.13
N LYS A 21 -7.52 6.41 -2.13
CA LYS A 21 -6.89 5.08 -1.93
C LYS A 21 -5.37 5.14 -2.14
N ILE A 22 -4.57 5.26 -1.08
CA ILE A 22 -3.12 5.51 -1.21
C ILE A 22 -2.38 4.28 -1.73
N GLU A 23 -2.56 3.13 -1.09
CA GLU A 23 -1.89 1.86 -1.40
C GLU A 23 -2.19 1.44 -2.83
N ARG A 24 -3.46 1.48 -3.23
CA ARG A 24 -3.88 1.11 -4.58
C ARG A 24 -3.23 2.00 -5.64
N ARG A 25 -3.13 3.31 -5.40
CA ARG A 25 -2.45 4.24 -6.31
C ARG A 25 -0.94 3.97 -6.38
N LYS A 26 -0.30 3.70 -5.24
CA LYS A 26 1.13 3.33 -5.18
C LYS A 26 1.37 2.02 -5.93
N LEU A 27 0.58 0.99 -5.67
CA LEU A 27 0.66 -0.32 -6.31
C LEU A 27 0.52 -0.22 -7.83
N MET A 28 -0.49 0.51 -8.32
CA MET A 28 -0.66 0.67 -9.77
C MET A 28 0.53 1.40 -10.41
N ARG A 29 1.06 2.46 -9.78
CA ARG A 29 2.26 3.15 -10.29
C ARG A 29 3.51 2.28 -10.24
N PHE A 30 3.64 1.46 -9.20
CA PHE A 30 4.74 0.50 -9.05
C PHE A 30 4.73 -0.54 -10.18
N LEU A 31 3.53 -0.97 -10.60
CA LEU A 31 3.33 -1.86 -11.76
C LEU A 31 3.45 -1.13 -13.11
N GLY A 32 3.90 0.13 -13.14
CA GLY A 32 4.10 0.92 -14.36
C GLY A 32 2.83 1.56 -14.94
N ALA A 33 1.70 1.51 -14.23
CA ALA A 33 0.45 2.13 -14.69
C ALA A 33 0.43 3.64 -14.44
N LYS A 34 -0.18 4.38 -15.38
CA LYS A 34 -0.57 5.78 -15.17
C LYS A 34 -1.81 5.82 -14.29
N VAL A 35 -1.87 6.75 -13.35
CA VAL A 35 -3.02 6.91 -12.44
C VAL A 35 -3.67 8.26 -12.68
N VAL A 36 -4.93 8.24 -13.12
CA VAL A 36 -5.77 9.42 -13.35
C VAL A 36 -6.79 9.51 -12.21
N LEU A 37 -6.79 10.61 -11.46
CA LEU A 37 -7.73 10.83 -10.36
C LEU A 37 -8.95 11.58 -10.85
N THR A 38 -10.14 11.15 -10.42
CA THR A 38 -11.40 11.85 -10.67
C THR A 38 -11.94 12.48 -9.40
N ASN A 39 -12.84 13.47 -9.57
CA ASN A 39 -13.54 14.10 -8.45
C ASN A 39 -14.34 13.02 -7.67
N PRO A 40 -14.10 12.85 -6.36
CA PRO A 40 -14.84 11.89 -5.55
C PRO A 40 -16.36 12.09 -5.56
N ALA A 41 -16.83 13.34 -5.73
CA ALA A 41 -18.26 13.65 -5.84
C ALA A 41 -18.94 12.94 -7.02
N HIS A 42 -18.17 12.56 -8.04
CA HIS A 42 -18.68 11.88 -9.23
C HIS A 42 -18.73 10.34 -9.06
N LYS A 43 -18.28 9.79 -7.92
CA LYS A 43 -18.42 8.37 -7.55
C LYS A 43 -17.87 7.40 -8.62
N GLY A 44 -18.40 6.17 -8.66
CA GLY A 44 -18.09 5.17 -9.68
C GLY A 44 -18.38 5.68 -11.09
N THR A 45 -19.49 6.40 -11.21
CA THR A 45 -19.97 6.98 -12.46
C THR A 45 -18.92 7.83 -13.17
N GLY A 46 -18.30 8.77 -12.44
CA GLY A 46 -17.30 9.69 -12.98
C GLY A 46 -16.03 8.96 -13.45
N MET A 47 -15.66 7.86 -12.80
CA MET A 47 -14.52 7.05 -13.24
C MET A 47 -14.81 6.37 -14.59
N VAL A 48 -16.02 5.84 -14.79
CA VAL A 48 -16.42 5.21 -16.05
C VAL A 48 -16.49 6.24 -17.18
N ILE A 49 -17.11 7.40 -16.93
CA ILE A 49 -17.18 8.49 -17.91
C ILE A 49 -15.77 8.92 -18.32
N LYS A 50 -14.89 9.18 -17.34
CA LYS A 50 -13.53 9.63 -17.65
C LYS A 50 -12.72 8.60 -18.41
N ALA A 51 -12.87 7.32 -18.08
CA ALA A 51 -12.21 6.23 -18.79
C ALA A 51 -12.68 6.14 -20.25
N ARG A 52 -13.98 6.33 -20.53
CA ARG A 52 -14.53 6.38 -21.88
C ARG A 52 -13.98 7.56 -22.67
N GLU A 53 -13.99 8.77 -22.11
CA GLU A 53 -13.41 9.96 -22.74
C GLU A 53 -11.94 9.74 -23.16
N LEU A 54 -11.15 9.15 -22.26
CA LEU A 54 -9.73 8.87 -22.52
C LEU A 54 -9.55 7.79 -23.59
N ALA A 55 -10.36 6.74 -23.54
CA ALA A 55 -10.36 5.69 -24.56
C ALA A 55 -10.72 6.24 -25.95
N GLU A 56 -11.79 7.04 -26.05
CA GLU A 56 -12.23 7.68 -27.30
C GLU A 56 -11.19 8.66 -27.83
N LYS A 57 -10.64 9.53 -26.96
CA LYS A 57 -9.65 10.54 -27.35
C LYS A 57 -8.34 9.93 -27.85
N HIS A 58 -7.88 8.84 -27.23
CA HIS A 58 -6.55 8.29 -27.47
C HIS A 58 -6.56 6.96 -28.24
N GLY A 59 -7.73 6.43 -28.60
CA GLY A 59 -7.85 5.10 -29.20
C GLY A 59 -7.40 3.97 -28.26
N TRP A 60 -7.50 4.17 -26.94
CA TRP A 60 -7.10 3.16 -25.97
C TRP A 60 -8.17 2.07 -25.82
N PHE A 61 -7.73 0.86 -25.46
CA PHE A 61 -8.67 -0.23 -25.19
C PHE A 61 -9.36 -0.01 -23.83
N LEU A 62 -10.69 0.02 -23.84
CA LEU A 62 -11.52 0.07 -22.65
C LEU A 62 -11.99 -1.36 -22.29
N PRO A 63 -11.57 -1.94 -21.15
CA PRO A 63 -11.93 -3.31 -20.75
C PRO A 63 -13.41 -3.50 -20.40
N ARG A 64 -14.15 -2.42 -20.13
CA ARG A 64 -15.60 -2.48 -19.83
C ARG A 64 -15.98 -3.52 -18.78
N GLN A 65 -15.28 -3.56 -17.65
CA GLN A 65 -15.45 -4.57 -16.59
C GLN A 65 -16.90 -4.74 -16.07
N PHE A 66 -17.78 -3.75 -16.24
CA PHE A 66 -19.18 -3.78 -15.79
C PHE A 66 -20.15 -4.33 -16.85
N GLU A 67 -19.66 -4.58 -18.07
CA GLU A 67 -20.46 -4.89 -19.27
C GLU A 67 -19.93 -6.12 -20.03
N THR A 68 -18.63 -6.42 -19.93
CA THR A 68 -18.01 -7.49 -20.74
C THR A 68 -18.32 -8.89 -20.21
N GLU A 69 -18.74 -9.79 -21.11
CA GLU A 69 -18.96 -11.21 -20.83
C GLU A 69 -17.69 -11.90 -20.34
N ALA A 70 -16.49 -11.44 -20.77
CA ALA A 70 -15.22 -11.99 -20.32
C ALA A 70 -15.05 -11.98 -18.79
N ASN A 71 -15.73 -11.06 -18.10
CA ASN A 71 -15.69 -10.96 -16.64
C ASN A 71 -16.47 -12.08 -15.95
N SER A 72 -17.70 -12.40 -16.38
CA SER A 72 -18.43 -13.55 -15.84
C SER A 72 -17.85 -14.88 -16.37
N TRP A 73 -17.45 -14.92 -17.65
CA TRP A 73 -16.88 -16.09 -18.30
C TRP A 73 -15.68 -16.66 -17.55
N VAL A 74 -14.69 -15.84 -17.16
CA VAL A 74 -13.52 -16.37 -16.43
C VAL A 74 -13.92 -17.06 -15.13
N HIS A 75 -14.94 -16.57 -14.42
CA HIS A 75 -15.46 -17.22 -13.22
C HIS A 75 -16.26 -18.50 -13.52
N GLN A 76 -16.84 -18.64 -14.72
CA GLN A 76 -17.45 -19.88 -15.17
C GLN A 76 -16.40 -20.95 -15.51
N GLU A 77 -15.25 -20.54 -16.03
CA GLU A 77 -14.18 -21.47 -16.44
C GLU A 77 -13.23 -21.84 -15.29
N THR A 78 -13.14 -21.00 -14.25
CA THR A 78 -12.16 -21.18 -13.16
C THR A 78 -12.83 -21.26 -11.81
N THR A 79 -13.30 -20.13 -11.26
CA THR A 79 -13.77 -20.04 -9.87
C THR A 79 -14.95 -20.98 -9.56
N GLY A 80 -15.93 -21.11 -10.47
CA GLY A 80 -17.05 -22.03 -10.30
C GLY A 80 -16.59 -23.50 -10.24
N PRO A 81 -15.88 -23.98 -11.28
CA PRO A 81 -15.31 -25.34 -11.28
C PRO A 81 -14.37 -25.62 -10.10
N GLU A 82 -13.54 -24.66 -9.69
CA GLU A 82 -12.68 -24.78 -8.51
C GLU A 82 -13.49 -25.02 -7.23
N ILE A 83 -14.59 -24.27 -7.05
CA ILE A 83 -15.51 -24.47 -5.93
C ILE A 83 -16.14 -25.87 -5.99
N LEU A 84 -16.63 -26.29 -7.15
CA LEU A 84 -17.25 -27.62 -7.29
C LEU A 84 -16.25 -28.74 -6.98
N ALA A 85 -15.02 -28.64 -7.48
CA ALA A 85 -13.97 -29.61 -7.20
C ALA A 85 -13.62 -29.67 -5.70
N GLN A 86 -13.58 -28.52 -5.01
CA GLN A 86 -13.32 -28.48 -3.57
C GLN A 86 -14.44 -29.08 -2.71
N PHE A 87 -15.67 -29.14 -3.24
CA PHE A 87 -16.85 -29.65 -2.55
C PHE A 87 -17.40 -30.94 -3.19
N GLU A 88 -16.59 -31.66 -4.00
CA GLU A 88 -17.02 -32.85 -4.74
C GLU A 88 -17.55 -33.95 -3.81
N ASP A 89 -16.80 -34.27 -2.76
CA ASP A 89 -17.19 -35.30 -1.78
C ASP A 89 -18.24 -34.82 -0.77
N THR A 90 -18.35 -33.51 -0.59
CA THR A 90 -19.24 -32.87 0.39
C THR A 90 -19.91 -31.66 -0.24
N PRO A 91 -21.09 -31.81 -0.87
CA PRO A 91 -21.75 -30.74 -1.63
C PRO A 91 -21.86 -29.39 -0.90
N LEU A 92 -21.93 -28.28 -1.61
CA LEU A 92 -22.07 -26.97 -0.97
C LEU A 92 -23.54 -26.64 -0.70
N ASP A 93 -23.92 -26.20 0.51
CA ASP A 93 -25.31 -25.77 0.80
C ASP A 93 -25.53 -24.30 0.47
N TYR A 94 -24.60 -23.42 0.87
CA TYR A 94 -24.75 -21.98 0.72
C TYR A 94 -23.48 -21.32 0.19
N PHE A 95 -23.62 -20.48 -0.84
CA PHE A 95 -22.56 -19.66 -1.41
C PHE A 95 -22.84 -18.18 -1.17
N PHE A 96 -21.94 -17.50 -0.43
CA PHE A 96 -22.04 -16.10 -0.09
C PHE A 96 -21.07 -15.24 -0.91
N THR A 97 -21.62 -14.25 -1.59
CA THR A 97 -20.82 -13.24 -2.31
C THR A 97 -21.49 -11.87 -2.28
N GLY A 98 -20.69 -10.81 -2.12
CA GLY A 98 -21.13 -9.49 -2.55
C GLY A 98 -20.98 -9.31 -4.06
N TYR A 99 -21.24 -8.11 -4.58
CA TYR A 99 -20.96 -7.78 -5.96
C TYR A 99 -20.37 -6.39 -6.10
N GLY A 100 -19.43 -6.24 -7.04
CA GLY A 100 -18.98 -4.94 -7.55
C GLY A 100 -19.34 -4.83 -9.02
N THR A 101 -18.63 -5.58 -9.86
CA THR A 101 -18.95 -5.71 -11.28
C THR A 101 -20.04 -6.74 -11.56
N GLY A 102 -20.19 -7.75 -10.68
CA GLY A 102 -21.10 -8.88 -10.85
C GLY A 102 -20.47 -10.13 -11.44
N GLY A 103 -19.21 -10.08 -11.89
CA GLY A 103 -18.56 -11.22 -12.55
C GLY A 103 -18.56 -12.50 -11.73
N THR A 104 -18.15 -12.42 -10.46
CA THR A 104 -18.12 -13.57 -9.55
C THR A 104 -19.52 -14.13 -9.30
N LEU A 105 -20.49 -13.25 -8.99
CA LEU A 105 -21.89 -13.65 -8.77
C LEU A 105 -22.46 -14.35 -10.00
N ASN A 106 -22.35 -13.74 -11.18
CA ASN A 106 -22.92 -14.27 -12.40
C ASN A 106 -22.19 -15.55 -12.83
N GLY A 107 -20.86 -15.54 -12.86
CA GLY A 107 -20.08 -16.68 -13.35
C GLY A 107 -20.17 -17.91 -12.45
N VAL A 108 -19.90 -17.76 -11.15
CA VAL A 108 -20.05 -18.86 -10.19
C VAL A 108 -21.52 -19.29 -10.10
N GLY A 109 -22.45 -18.35 -10.06
CA GLY A 109 -23.88 -18.66 -9.99
C GLY A 109 -24.38 -19.46 -11.19
N THR A 110 -23.88 -19.17 -12.40
CA THR A 110 -24.22 -19.92 -13.62
C THR A 110 -23.73 -21.38 -13.52
N VAL A 111 -22.51 -21.59 -13.03
CA VAL A 111 -21.94 -22.93 -12.86
C VAL A 111 -22.69 -23.71 -11.77
N LEU A 112 -22.94 -23.09 -10.62
CA LEU A 112 -23.71 -23.70 -9.53
C LEU A 112 -25.12 -24.06 -10.00
N ARG A 113 -25.84 -23.20 -10.74
CA ARG A 113 -27.17 -23.55 -11.26
C ARG A 113 -27.16 -24.74 -12.22
N ARG A 114 -26.07 -24.94 -12.96
CA ARG A 114 -25.93 -26.06 -13.90
C ARG A 114 -25.57 -27.36 -13.20
N GLU A 115 -24.67 -27.32 -12.23
CA GLU A 115 -23.98 -28.51 -11.70
C GLU A 115 -24.27 -28.81 -10.22
N SER A 116 -24.69 -27.81 -9.45
CA SER A 116 -25.09 -27.94 -8.04
C SER A 116 -26.35 -27.10 -7.76
N PRO A 117 -27.50 -27.41 -8.40
CA PRO A 117 -28.69 -26.56 -8.39
C PRO A 117 -29.30 -26.36 -7.00
N ASP A 118 -29.02 -27.26 -6.06
CA ASP A 118 -29.49 -27.18 -4.67
C ASP A 118 -28.69 -26.18 -3.83
N THR A 119 -27.47 -25.81 -4.25
CA THR A 119 -26.68 -24.78 -3.58
C THR A 119 -27.38 -23.43 -3.65
N LYS A 120 -27.63 -22.83 -2.49
CA LYS A 120 -28.26 -21.53 -2.36
C LYS A 120 -27.25 -20.40 -2.51
N ILE A 121 -27.55 -19.46 -3.41
CA ILE A 121 -26.69 -18.30 -3.69
C ILE A 121 -27.24 -17.10 -2.92
N ILE A 122 -26.46 -16.65 -1.95
CA ILE A 122 -26.81 -15.55 -1.04
C ILE A 122 -25.97 -14.32 -1.41
N VAL A 123 -26.64 -13.23 -1.78
CA VAL A 123 -25.98 -11.98 -2.16
C VAL A 123 -25.94 -11.00 -1.00
N CYS A 124 -24.74 -10.54 -0.65
CA CYS A 124 -24.53 -9.53 0.38
C CYS A 124 -24.58 -8.12 -0.22
N GLU A 125 -25.46 -7.25 0.26
CA GLU A 125 -25.50 -5.82 -0.06
C GLU A 125 -25.13 -4.95 1.16
N PRO A 126 -24.51 -3.77 0.97
CA PRO A 126 -24.41 -2.79 2.04
C PRO A 126 -25.80 -2.43 2.56
N ASP A 127 -25.98 -2.43 3.88
CA ASP A 127 -27.23 -2.05 4.55
C ASP A 127 -27.76 -0.66 4.14
N ASN A 128 -26.86 0.28 3.87
CA ASN A 128 -27.17 1.64 3.47
C ASN A 128 -27.20 1.86 1.94
N ALA A 129 -26.88 0.84 1.13
CA ALA A 129 -26.97 0.87 -0.33
C ALA A 129 -27.51 -0.46 -0.90
N PRO A 130 -28.72 -0.91 -0.51
CA PRO A 130 -29.31 -2.17 -0.96
C PRO A 130 -29.99 -2.02 -2.33
N LEU A 131 -29.19 -2.01 -3.39
CA LEU A 131 -29.63 -1.71 -4.76
C LEU A 131 -30.57 -2.79 -5.31
N LEU A 132 -30.18 -4.07 -5.22
CA LEU A 132 -30.98 -5.18 -5.73
C LEU A 132 -32.25 -5.36 -4.92
N TYR A 133 -32.15 -5.31 -3.59
CA TYR A 133 -33.31 -5.44 -2.71
C TYR A 133 -34.36 -4.33 -2.94
N SER A 134 -33.95 -3.14 -3.36
CA SER A 134 -34.88 -2.03 -3.62
C SER A 134 -35.89 -2.30 -4.75
N GLY A 135 -35.61 -3.25 -5.64
CA GLY A 135 -36.41 -3.53 -6.83
C GLY A 135 -36.36 -2.44 -7.91
N VAL A 136 -35.62 -1.35 -7.70
CA VAL A 136 -35.44 -0.28 -8.68
C VAL A 136 -34.39 -0.71 -9.70
N LYS A 137 -34.72 -0.62 -10.99
CA LYS A 137 -33.79 -0.99 -12.07
C LYS A 137 -32.91 0.19 -12.47
N THR A 138 -31.69 -0.12 -12.91
CA THR A 138 -30.83 0.87 -13.56
C THR A 138 -31.26 1.07 -15.01
N GLU A 139 -31.56 2.31 -15.38
CA GLU A 139 -31.80 2.67 -16.77
C GLU A 139 -30.49 2.85 -17.53
N TYR A 140 -30.42 2.27 -18.73
CA TYR A 140 -29.30 2.41 -19.64
C TYR A 140 -29.70 3.17 -20.89
N LEU A 141 -28.85 4.10 -21.32
CA LEU A 141 -28.91 4.75 -22.62
C LEU A 141 -28.66 3.73 -23.74
N LYS A 142 -29.09 4.07 -24.96
CA LYS A 142 -28.95 3.22 -26.16
C LYS A 142 -27.51 2.82 -26.46
N ASP A 143 -26.54 3.63 -26.07
CA ASP A 143 -25.10 3.41 -26.27
C ASP A 143 -24.41 2.64 -25.11
N GLY A 144 -25.23 2.06 -24.22
CA GLY A 144 -24.78 1.21 -23.12
C GLY A 144 -24.36 1.97 -21.85
N ARG A 145 -24.33 3.31 -21.85
CA ARG A 145 -24.07 4.09 -20.63
C ARG A 145 -25.26 3.99 -19.67
N PHE A 146 -25.04 3.88 -18.37
CA PHE A 146 -26.12 4.05 -17.40
C PHE A 146 -26.54 5.54 -17.40
N LYS A 147 -27.83 5.79 -17.22
CA LYS A 147 -28.44 7.13 -17.38
C LYS A 147 -28.15 8.04 -16.19
N GLU A 148 -28.35 7.52 -14.99
CA GLU A 148 -28.18 8.25 -13.74
C GLU A 148 -27.79 7.28 -12.61
N PRO A 149 -27.18 7.79 -11.52
CA PRO A 149 -26.91 6.98 -10.35
C PRO A 149 -28.19 6.44 -9.72
N HIS A 150 -28.09 5.25 -9.14
CA HIS A 150 -29.20 4.59 -8.48
C HIS A 150 -29.69 5.41 -7.27
N PRO A 151 -31.01 5.67 -7.13
CA PRO A 151 -31.54 6.59 -6.11
C PRO A 151 -31.31 6.11 -4.67
N ILE A 152 -31.20 4.79 -4.46
CA ILE A 152 -30.98 4.18 -3.15
C ILE A 152 -29.50 4.18 -2.74
N TRP A 153 -28.57 4.39 -3.68
CA TRP A 153 -27.14 4.28 -3.36
C TRP A 153 -26.70 5.34 -2.35
N ARG A 154 -25.89 4.94 -1.35
CA ARG A 154 -25.20 5.82 -0.41
C ARG A 154 -23.72 5.43 -0.30
N PRO A 155 -22.81 6.34 0.06
CA PRO A 155 -21.41 5.99 0.32
C PRO A 155 -21.28 4.95 1.44
N HIS A 156 -20.40 3.96 1.27
CA HIS A 156 -20.17 2.89 2.23
C HIS A 156 -18.69 2.47 2.31
N LEU A 157 -18.31 1.79 3.38
CA LEU A 157 -16.93 1.35 3.62
C LEU A 157 -16.59 -0.03 3.06
N LEU A 158 -17.58 -0.78 2.56
CA LEU A 158 -17.44 -2.06 1.86
C LEU A 158 -16.77 -1.87 0.48
N GLN A 159 -15.50 -1.48 0.50
CA GLN A 159 -14.76 -1.09 -0.70
C GLN A 159 -14.70 -2.23 -1.70
N GLY A 160 -15.18 -1.95 -2.91
CA GLY A 160 -15.20 -2.90 -4.00
C GLY A 160 -16.56 -3.54 -4.26
N TRP A 161 -17.51 -3.35 -3.34
CA TRP A 161 -18.92 -3.67 -3.56
C TRP A 161 -19.68 -2.47 -4.17
N THR A 162 -20.84 -2.79 -4.72
CA THR A 162 -21.98 -1.92 -5.02
C THR A 162 -21.59 -0.55 -5.61
N PRO A 163 -21.32 -0.46 -6.92
CA PRO A 163 -21.20 0.83 -7.57
C PRO A 163 -22.52 1.60 -7.47
N ASP A 164 -22.51 2.87 -7.86
CA ASP A 164 -23.69 3.74 -7.81
C ASP A 164 -24.73 3.44 -8.91
N TRP A 165 -24.74 2.23 -9.45
CA TRP A 165 -25.74 1.67 -10.37
C TRP A 165 -25.70 0.13 -10.29
N ILE A 166 -26.69 -0.57 -10.83
CA ILE A 166 -26.69 -2.04 -10.95
C ILE A 166 -25.98 -2.40 -12.28
N PRO A 167 -24.77 -2.98 -12.28
CA PRO A 167 -24.05 -3.34 -13.50
C PRO A 167 -24.82 -4.33 -14.40
N ARG A 168 -24.55 -4.32 -15.72
CA ARG A 168 -25.22 -5.23 -16.66
C ARG A 168 -25.03 -6.70 -16.30
N ILE A 169 -23.82 -7.08 -15.88
CA ILE A 169 -23.50 -8.45 -15.48
C ILE A 169 -24.29 -8.87 -14.24
N VAL A 170 -24.58 -7.93 -13.31
CA VAL A 170 -25.44 -8.20 -12.15
C VAL A 170 -26.90 -8.30 -12.57
N ASP A 171 -27.38 -7.40 -13.44
CA ASP A 171 -28.74 -7.45 -14.00
C ASP A 171 -29.00 -8.77 -14.74
N GLU A 172 -28.02 -9.30 -15.46
CA GLU A 172 -28.08 -10.64 -16.07
C GLU A 172 -28.22 -11.76 -15.05
N ALA A 173 -27.52 -11.68 -13.91
CA ALA A 173 -27.65 -12.66 -12.83
C ALA A 173 -29.05 -12.63 -12.21
N VAL A 174 -29.63 -11.45 -12.04
CA VAL A 174 -31.02 -11.27 -11.57
C VAL A 174 -32.01 -11.84 -12.60
N ARG A 175 -31.87 -11.47 -13.89
CA ARG A 175 -32.76 -11.97 -14.96
C ARG A 175 -32.68 -13.48 -15.15
N SER A 176 -31.53 -14.08 -14.87
CA SER A 176 -31.31 -15.54 -14.93
C SER A 176 -31.69 -16.25 -13.63
N ASN A 177 -32.30 -15.55 -12.67
CA ASN A 177 -32.76 -16.09 -11.39
C ASN A 177 -31.65 -16.82 -10.60
N LEU A 178 -30.44 -16.27 -10.62
CA LEU A 178 -29.28 -16.86 -9.94
C LEU A 178 -29.26 -16.59 -8.43
N ILE A 179 -30.06 -15.66 -7.92
CA ILE A 179 -30.01 -15.22 -6.52
C ILE A 179 -31.17 -15.86 -5.75
N ASP A 180 -30.87 -16.62 -4.70
CA ASP A 180 -31.90 -17.20 -3.82
C ASP A 180 -32.31 -16.22 -2.72
N GLU A 181 -31.36 -15.48 -2.15
CA GLU A 181 -31.60 -14.54 -1.05
C GLU A 181 -30.65 -13.34 -1.12
N ILE A 182 -31.10 -12.19 -0.62
CA ILE A 182 -30.28 -11.00 -0.42
C ILE A 182 -30.22 -10.70 1.07
N VAL A 183 -29.00 -10.54 1.59
CA VAL A 183 -28.73 -10.19 3.00
C VAL A 183 -28.00 -8.86 3.08
N PHE A 184 -28.13 -8.19 4.22
CA PHE A 184 -27.52 -6.88 4.45
C PHE A 184 -26.26 -6.98 5.31
N THR A 185 -25.23 -6.23 4.94
CA THR A 185 -23.96 -6.19 5.64
C THR A 185 -23.67 -4.76 6.10
N GLY A 186 -23.57 -4.57 7.41
CA GLY A 186 -23.10 -3.32 8.00
C GLY A 186 -21.58 -3.16 7.89
N SER A 187 -21.13 -1.92 7.68
CA SER A 187 -19.69 -1.63 7.54
C SER A 187 -18.88 -1.98 8.80
N ASP A 188 -19.43 -1.75 9.98
CA ASP A 188 -18.75 -2.03 11.26
C ASP A 188 -18.58 -3.53 11.49
N ALA A 189 -19.63 -4.31 11.24
CA ALA A 189 -19.58 -5.77 11.33
C ALA A 189 -18.56 -6.36 10.33
N ALA A 190 -18.48 -5.80 9.12
CA ALA A 190 -17.51 -6.22 8.11
C ALA A 190 -16.06 -5.94 8.56
N MET A 191 -15.79 -4.76 9.12
CA MET A 191 -14.44 -4.41 9.62
C MET A 191 -14.06 -5.25 10.84
N ALA A 192 -14.97 -5.40 11.81
CA ALA A 192 -14.74 -6.24 13.00
C ALA A 192 -14.44 -7.69 12.61
N THR A 193 -15.24 -8.28 11.72
CA THR A 193 -15.05 -9.66 11.26
C THR A 193 -13.74 -9.82 10.47
N SER A 194 -13.35 -8.82 9.68
CA SER A 194 -12.06 -8.81 8.98
C SER A 194 -10.88 -8.84 9.96
N LYS A 195 -10.98 -8.11 11.09
CA LYS A 195 -9.97 -8.08 12.15
C LYS A 195 -9.93 -9.40 12.92
N GLU A 196 -11.10 -9.93 13.30
CA GLU A 196 -11.22 -11.23 13.98
C GLU A 196 -10.66 -12.37 13.14
N LEU A 197 -10.93 -12.37 11.83
CA LEU A 197 -10.42 -13.37 10.90
C LEU A 197 -8.88 -13.39 10.89
N ALA A 198 -8.24 -12.22 10.90
CA ALA A 198 -6.78 -12.12 10.96
C ALA A 198 -6.22 -12.57 12.32
N GLN A 199 -6.87 -12.17 13.43
CA GLN A 199 -6.38 -12.46 14.78
C GLN A 199 -6.61 -13.91 15.23
N ARG A 200 -7.67 -14.56 14.74
CA ARG A 200 -8.07 -15.91 15.18
C ARG A 200 -7.63 -17.00 14.22
N GLU A 201 -7.70 -16.73 12.91
CA GLU A 201 -7.45 -17.75 11.88
C GLU A 201 -6.19 -17.45 11.05
N GLY A 202 -5.52 -16.33 11.28
CA GLY A 202 -4.34 -15.93 10.51
C GLY A 202 -4.63 -15.57 9.04
N ILE A 203 -5.89 -15.35 8.68
CA ILE A 203 -6.30 -15.02 7.31
C ILE A 203 -6.49 -13.51 7.18
N PHE A 204 -5.62 -12.86 6.40
CA PHE A 204 -5.59 -11.41 6.30
C PHE A 204 -6.38 -10.88 5.09
N SER A 205 -7.66 -10.52 5.31
CA SER A 205 -8.59 -10.03 4.28
C SER A 205 -8.87 -8.53 4.39
N GLY A 206 -9.34 -7.92 3.30
CA GLY A 206 -9.95 -6.60 3.29
C GLY A 206 -11.42 -6.58 3.76
N VAL A 207 -11.98 -5.37 3.89
CA VAL A 207 -13.35 -5.12 4.40
C VAL A 207 -14.44 -5.89 3.63
N SER A 208 -14.27 -6.09 2.33
CA SER A 208 -15.26 -6.80 1.52
C SER A 208 -15.30 -8.31 1.80
N GLY A 209 -14.18 -8.92 2.19
CA GLY A 209 -14.15 -10.31 2.64
C GLY A 209 -14.61 -10.45 4.09
N GLY A 210 -14.28 -9.48 4.95
CA GLY A 210 -14.90 -9.39 6.27
C GLY A 210 -16.42 -9.27 6.18
N GLY A 211 -16.94 -8.55 5.19
CA GLY A 211 -18.38 -8.39 4.96
C GLY A 211 -19.11 -9.66 4.52
N THR A 212 -18.58 -10.40 3.55
CA THR A 212 -19.14 -11.71 3.14
C THR A 212 -19.10 -12.70 4.30
N LEU A 213 -17.98 -12.78 5.01
CA LEU A 213 -17.83 -13.67 6.16
C LEU A 213 -18.77 -13.27 7.31
N ALA A 214 -18.92 -11.98 7.62
CA ALA A 214 -19.84 -11.51 8.65
C ALA A 214 -21.28 -11.95 8.37
N SER A 215 -21.73 -11.77 7.12
CA SER A 215 -23.06 -12.21 6.70
C SER A 215 -23.22 -13.73 6.74
N ALA A 216 -22.19 -14.48 6.31
CA ALA A 216 -22.21 -15.94 6.37
C ALA A 216 -22.26 -16.47 7.81
N LEU A 217 -21.49 -15.88 8.73
CA LEU A 217 -21.49 -16.24 10.14
C LEU A 217 -22.83 -15.92 10.82
N GLU A 218 -23.41 -14.76 10.52
CA GLU A 218 -24.73 -14.39 11.05
C GLU A 218 -25.82 -15.34 10.54
N PHE A 219 -25.80 -15.65 9.24
CA PHE A 219 -26.71 -16.63 8.65
C PHE A 219 -26.52 -18.03 9.26
N ALA A 220 -25.28 -18.46 9.46
CA ALA A 220 -24.96 -19.75 10.09
C ALA A 220 -25.54 -19.89 11.50
N ARG A 221 -25.58 -18.78 12.27
CA ARG A 221 -26.11 -18.76 13.64
C ARG A 221 -27.63 -18.71 13.69
N SER A 222 -28.25 -17.98 12.76
CA SER A 222 -29.66 -17.62 12.85
C SER A 222 -30.58 -18.45 11.96
N GLN A 223 -30.09 -18.94 10.82
CA GLN A 223 -30.93 -19.51 9.75
C GLN A 223 -30.46 -20.87 9.25
N ALA A 224 -29.15 -21.13 9.19
CA ALA A 224 -28.63 -22.35 8.59
C ALA A 224 -28.92 -23.60 9.44
N PRO A 225 -29.39 -24.71 8.84
CA PRO A 225 -29.50 -25.99 9.52
C PRO A 225 -28.14 -26.44 10.10
N LYS A 226 -28.17 -27.14 11.24
CA LYS A 226 -26.95 -27.70 11.83
C LYS A 226 -26.27 -28.67 10.85
N GLY A 227 -24.96 -28.50 10.65
CA GLY A 227 -24.17 -29.31 9.72
C GLY A 227 -24.11 -28.76 8.30
N SER A 228 -24.72 -27.60 8.04
CA SER A 228 -24.63 -26.92 6.73
C SER A 228 -23.20 -26.52 6.39
N ARG A 229 -22.87 -26.61 5.10
CA ARG A 229 -21.59 -26.21 4.51
C ARG A 229 -21.78 -24.87 3.81
N ILE A 230 -21.05 -23.86 4.29
CA ILE A 230 -21.18 -22.47 3.85
C ILE A 230 -19.84 -22.01 3.30
N LEU A 231 -19.84 -21.46 2.09
CA LEU A 231 -18.68 -20.86 1.46
C LEU A 231 -18.88 -19.33 1.39
N ALA A 232 -17.93 -18.57 1.93
CA ALA A 232 -17.89 -17.12 1.82
C ALA A 232 -16.68 -16.64 1.00
N MET A 233 -16.91 -15.79 0.01
CA MET A 233 -15.83 -15.24 -0.82
C MET A 233 -14.99 -14.21 -0.07
N LEU A 234 -13.67 -14.39 0.00
CA LEU A 234 -12.71 -13.41 0.53
C LEU A 234 -11.91 -12.76 -0.61
N PRO A 235 -12.29 -11.54 -1.07
CA PRO A 235 -11.81 -11.04 -2.36
C PRO A 235 -10.36 -10.61 -2.49
N ASP A 236 -9.79 -10.02 -1.44
CA ASP A 236 -8.46 -9.41 -1.48
C ASP A 236 -7.78 -9.38 -0.11
N THR A 237 -6.46 -9.23 -0.15
CA THR A 237 -5.61 -9.07 1.04
C THR A 237 -5.88 -7.75 1.78
N GLY A 238 -5.78 -7.79 3.10
CA GLY A 238 -5.91 -6.62 3.97
C GLY A 238 -4.77 -5.59 3.84
N GLU A 239 -3.63 -5.92 3.23
CA GLU A 239 -2.47 -5.01 3.10
C GLU A 239 -2.82 -3.70 2.36
N ARG A 240 -3.83 -3.74 1.50
CA ARG A 240 -4.29 -2.59 0.70
C ARG A 240 -5.20 -1.64 1.47
N TYR A 241 -5.37 -1.88 2.78
CA TYR A 241 -6.30 -1.17 3.66
C TYR A 241 -5.61 -0.45 4.83
N LEU A 242 -4.28 -0.46 4.91
CA LEU A 242 -3.50 0.13 6.02
C LEU A 242 -3.81 1.62 6.27
N SER A 243 -4.12 2.41 5.24
CA SER A 243 -4.50 3.82 5.36
C SER A 243 -6.02 4.05 5.42
N THR A 244 -6.80 3.02 5.77
CA THR A 244 -8.28 3.08 5.77
C THR A 244 -8.83 2.88 7.18
N PRO A 245 -10.14 3.15 7.42
CA PRO A 245 -10.75 2.93 8.74
C PRO A 245 -10.58 1.52 9.32
N LEU A 246 -10.30 0.51 8.49
CA LEU A 246 -9.99 -0.86 8.96
C LEU A 246 -8.79 -0.91 9.92
N PHE A 247 -7.87 0.04 9.82
CA PHE A 247 -6.65 0.15 10.64
C PHE A 247 -6.64 1.40 11.53
N ALA A 248 -7.75 2.11 11.66
CA ALA A 248 -7.79 3.40 12.38
C ALA A 248 -7.45 3.27 13.88
N ASP A 249 -7.70 2.11 14.47
CA ASP A 249 -7.44 1.79 15.87
C ASP A 249 -6.15 0.96 16.08
N VAL A 250 -5.35 0.77 15.04
CA VAL A 250 -4.10 0.01 15.10
C VAL A 250 -2.92 0.98 15.19
N PRO A 251 -2.28 1.11 16.36
CA PRO A 251 -1.12 2.00 16.51
C PRO A 251 0.10 1.45 15.76
N ALA A 252 0.94 2.36 15.28
CA ALA A 252 2.24 2.01 14.69
C ALA A 252 3.33 1.81 15.76
N ASP A 253 3.12 2.39 16.93
CA ASP A 253 4.06 2.42 18.05
C ASP A 253 3.63 1.44 19.15
N MET A 254 4.55 1.11 20.05
CA MET A 254 4.23 0.31 21.23
C MET A 254 3.14 0.98 22.06
N THR A 255 2.08 0.23 22.32
CA THR A 255 1.08 0.50 23.34
C THR A 255 1.71 0.50 24.73
N GLU A 256 1.02 1.05 25.73
CA GLU A 256 1.49 1.03 27.12
C GLU A 256 1.67 -0.39 27.67
N GLU A 257 0.85 -1.33 27.22
CA GLU A 257 0.99 -2.76 27.55
C GLU A 257 2.29 -3.32 26.95
N GLU A 258 2.56 -3.05 25.67
CA GLU A 258 3.77 -3.49 24.99
C GLU A 258 5.04 -2.85 25.58
N LYS A 259 4.98 -1.58 26.00
CA LYS A 259 6.07 -0.94 26.76
C LYS A 259 6.32 -1.65 28.08
N THR A 260 5.27 -1.98 28.82
CA THR A 260 5.37 -2.75 30.06
C THR A 260 6.03 -4.12 29.83
N ILE A 261 5.68 -4.79 28.72
CA ILE A 261 6.31 -6.04 28.30
C ILE A 261 7.80 -5.82 27.96
N ALA A 262 8.12 -4.79 27.18
CA ALA A 262 9.50 -4.48 26.79
C ALA A 262 10.39 -4.19 28.01
N ASP A 263 9.89 -3.36 28.94
CA ASP A 263 10.57 -2.95 30.17
C ASP A 263 10.66 -4.08 31.22
N SER A 264 9.95 -5.20 31.00
CA SER A 264 10.02 -6.36 31.90
C SER A 264 11.35 -7.14 31.80
N THR A 265 12.23 -6.77 30.87
CA THR A 265 13.54 -7.40 30.68
C THR A 265 14.67 -6.35 30.56
N PRO A 266 15.94 -6.71 30.82
CA PRO A 266 17.04 -5.74 30.89
C PRO A 266 17.43 -5.08 29.55
N GLY A 267 16.90 -5.56 28.41
CA GLY A 267 17.22 -5.01 27.09
C GLY A 267 18.73 -5.04 26.76
N GLU A 268 19.43 -6.13 27.12
CA GLU A 268 20.88 -6.24 26.93
C GLU A 268 21.28 -5.96 25.47
N ALA A 269 22.13 -4.95 25.28
CA ALA A 269 22.68 -4.65 23.97
C ALA A 269 23.62 -5.78 23.53
N PRO A 270 23.57 -6.22 22.26
CA PRO A 270 24.54 -7.18 21.76
C PRO A 270 25.96 -6.59 21.88
N PRO A 271 26.98 -7.43 22.15
CA PRO A 271 28.36 -6.94 22.21
C PRO A 271 28.73 -6.30 20.88
N GLY A 272 29.31 -5.10 20.95
CA GLY A 272 29.83 -4.42 19.77
C GLY A 272 30.94 -5.24 19.10
N VAL A 273 30.96 -5.27 17.77
CA VAL A 273 32.10 -5.84 17.04
C VAL A 273 33.27 -4.85 17.15
N PRO A 274 34.41 -5.23 17.77
CA PRO A 274 35.52 -4.32 17.92
C PRO A 274 36.10 -3.97 16.54
N LEU A 275 36.42 -2.70 16.33
CA LEU A 275 37.15 -2.26 15.15
C LEU A 275 38.59 -2.82 15.20
N PRO A 276 39.22 -3.10 14.06
CA PRO A 276 40.65 -3.42 14.02
C PRO A 276 41.47 -2.24 14.57
N GLY A 277 42.70 -2.51 14.99
CA GLY A 277 43.63 -1.45 15.37
C GLY A 277 43.84 -0.44 14.25
N VAL A 278 44.10 0.82 14.62
CA VAL A 278 44.43 1.88 13.66
C VAL A 278 45.73 1.51 12.94
N THR A 279 45.72 1.60 11.61
CA THR A 279 46.89 1.29 10.76
C THR A 279 47.37 2.55 10.05
N GLU A 280 48.68 2.68 9.83
CA GLU A 280 49.25 3.83 9.11
C GLU A 280 48.66 3.98 7.71
N GLU A 281 48.45 2.86 7.00
CA GLU A 281 47.82 2.85 5.68
C GLU A 281 46.39 3.43 5.69
N ALA A 282 45.59 3.08 6.71
CA ALA A 282 44.24 3.59 6.85
C ALA A 282 44.21 5.08 7.20
N THR A 283 45.10 5.51 8.10
CA THR A 283 45.26 6.93 8.46
C THR A 283 45.69 7.75 7.25
N ALA A 284 46.70 7.28 6.51
CA ALA A 284 47.20 7.94 5.30
C ALA A 284 46.11 8.08 4.24
N PHE A 285 45.31 7.03 4.01
CA PHE A 285 44.18 7.09 3.08
C PHE A 285 43.14 8.12 3.51
N VAL A 286 42.72 8.11 4.79
CA VAL A 286 41.74 9.07 5.31
C VAL A 286 42.25 10.50 5.19
N ASP A 287 43.51 10.74 5.54
CA ASP A 287 44.14 12.07 5.45
C ASP A 287 44.30 12.54 4.00
N GLU A 288 44.68 11.64 3.08
CA GLU A 288 44.75 11.93 1.65
C GLU A 288 43.38 12.36 1.10
N MET A 289 42.32 11.59 1.39
CA MET A 289 40.97 11.89 0.91
C MET A 289 40.45 13.23 1.44
N LYS A 290 40.67 13.52 2.73
CA LYS A 290 40.32 14.81 3.34
C LYS A 290 41.11 15.98 2.73
N ALA A 291 42.40 15.80 2.46
CA ALA A 291 43.24 16.86 1.91
C ALA A 291 42.93 17.14 0.43
N LYS A 292 42.53 16.11 -0.33
CA LYS A 292 42.24 16.18 -1.76
C LYS A 292 40.91 16.86 -2.08
N HIS A 293 39.95 16.82 -1.16
CA HIS A 293 38.58 17.25 -1.42
C HIS A 293 38.11 18.33 -0.45
N LYS A 294 37.56 19.43 -0.99
CA LYS A 294 37.03 20.56 -0.21
C LYS A 294 35.93 20.15 0.76
N ILE A 295 34.99 19.32 0.28
CA ILE A 295 34.04 18.60 1.11
C ILE A 295 34.28 17.10 0.92
N MET A 296 34.64 16.41 1.98
CA MET A 296 34.82 14.96 2.01
C MET A 296 33.80 14.33 2.96
N ILE A 297 33.00 13.39 2.46
CA ILE A 297 32.05 12.60 3.25
C ILE A 297 32.47 11.13 3.28
N PHE A 298 32.79 10.60 4.45
CA PHE A 298 32.84 9.16 4.64
C PHE A 298 31.44 8.67 4.98
N SER A 299 30.98 7.65 4.28
CA SER A 299 29.59 7.19 4.29
C SER A 299 29.49 5.67 4.27
N LEU A 300 28.26 5.20 4.44
CA LEU A 300 27.87 3.81 4.20
C LEU A 300 26.88 3.77 3.03
N GLN A 301 26.99 2.78 2.14
CA GLN A 301 26.23 2.71 0.88
C GLN A 301 24.72 2.79 1.12
N ASN A 302 24.23 2.07 2.13
CA ASN A 302 22.80 1.93 2.44
C ASN A 302 22.45 2.55 3.80
N CYS A 303 22.92 3.77 4.04
CA CYS A 303 22.60 4.52 5.25
C CYS A 303 21.74 5.73 4.91
N GLU A 304 20.50 5.75 5.41
CA GLU A 304 19.55 6.83 5.13
C GLU A 304 20.02 8.19 5.69
N PHE A 305 20.81 8.21 6.76
CA PHE A 305 21.47 9.43 7.25
C PHE A 305 22.56 9.93 6.29
N CYS A 306 23.27 9.03 5.61
CA CYS A 306 24.21 9.44 4.57
C CYS A 306 23.45 10.05 3.40
N TRP A 307 22.30 9.50 3.03
CA TRP A 307 21.46 10.08 1.98
C TRP A 307 20.88 11.45 2.38
N THR A 308 20.62 11.69 3.66
CA THR A 308 20.23 13.02 4.18
C THR A 308 21.27 14.08 3.84
N ILE A 309 22.55 13.84 4.18
CA ILE A 309 23.59 14.84 3.92
C ILE A 309 23.83 15.02 2.41
N PHE A 310 23.72 13.96 1.61
CA PHE A 310 23.82 14.04 0.15
C PHE A 310 22.71 14.93 -0.42
N GLY A 311 21.45 14.63 -0.09
CA GLY A 311 20.31 15.41 -0.55
C GLY A 311 20.37 16.87 -0.09
N PHE A 312 20.81 17.12 1.14
CA PHE A 312 20.97 18.47 1.65
C PHE A 312 22.08 19.24 0.92
N PHE A 313 23.25 18.66 0.73
CA PHE A 313 24.37 19.33 0.03
C PHE A 313 24.09 19.50 -1.46
N ASP A 314 23.42 18.52 -2.10
CA ASP A 314 22.92 18.65 -3.47
C ASP A 314 21.94 19.82 -3.58
N ALA A 315 21.01 19.96 -2.61
CA ALA A 315 20.05 21.05 -2.58
C ALA A 315 20.71 22.42 -2.40
N LEU A 316 21.84 22.50 -1.67
CA LEU A 316 22.67 23.70 -1.54
C LEU A 316 23.55 23.98 -2.77
N GLY A 317 23.66 23.05 -3.73
CA GLY A 317 24.57 23.15 -4.87
C GLY A 317 26.04 22.96 -4.52
N LEU A 318 26.35 22.31 -3.40
CA LEU A 318 27.71 22.14 -2.92
C LEU A 318 28.40 20.94 -3.59
N PRO A 319 29.63 21.09 -4.12
CA PRO A 319 30.39 19.95 -4.60
C PRO A 319 30.99 19.18 -3.43
N TYR A 320 30.76 17.87 -3.38
CA TYR A 320 31.38 16.96 -2.40
C TYR A 320 31.92 15.69 -3.04
N HIS A 321 32.93 15.12 -2.40
CA HIS A 321 33.38 13.76 -2.67
C HIS A 321 32.88 12.83 -1.57
N ARG A 322 32.57 11.58 -1.92
CA ARG A 322 32.15 10.56 -0.95
C ARG A 322 32.94 9.27 -1.09
N VAL A 323 33.22 8.63 0.04
CA VAL A 323 33.83 7.31 0.12
C VAL A 323 32.90 6.43 0.96
N ASP A 324 32.22 5.50 0.28
CA ASP A 324 31.40 4.49 0.95
C ASP A 324 32.30 3.38 1.47
N ILE A 325 32.67 3.44 2.75
CA ILE A 325 33.70 2.55 3.35
C ILE A 325 33.23 1.11 3.53
N ASP A 326 31.92 0.85 3.42
CA ASP A 326 31.32 -0.49 3.40
C ASP A 326 31.15 -1.05 1.98
N SER A 327 31.58 -0.32 0.95
CA SER A 327 31.54 -0.80 -0.42
C SER A 327 32.44 -2.02 -0.64
N PHE A 328 32.08 -2.84 -1.63
CA PHE A 328 32.77 -4.09 -1.96
C PHE A 328 34.30 -3.93 -2.11
N GLN A 329 34.76 -2.82 -2.70
CA GLN A 329 36.19 -2.54 -2.89
C GLN A 329 36.99 -2.42 -1.57
N TYR A 330 36.33 -2.01 -0.48
CA TYR A 330 36.94 -1.87 0.84
C TYR A 330 36.60 -3.03 1.79
N ALA A 331 35.78 -3.99 1.33
CA ALA A 331 35.52 -5.22 2.10
C ALA A 331 36.76 -6.12 2.18
N LYS A 332 37.59 -6.12 1.12
CA LYS A 332 38.83 -6.90 1.09
C LYS A 332 39.75 -6.49 2.25
N ASP A 333 40.34 -7.47 2.92
CA ASP A 333 41.29 -7.29 4.03
C ASP A 333 40.80 -6.36 5.15
N ASN A 334 39.47 -6.29 5.31
CA ASN A 334 38.77 -5.48 6.30
C ASN A 334 39.09 -3.98 6.21
N MET A 335 39.44 -3.48 5.02
CA MET A 335 39.89 -2.08 4.83
C MET A 335 38.85 -1.06 5.28
N GLY A 336 37.57 -1.30 5.01
CA GLY A 336 36.47 -0.46 5.47
C GLY A 336 36.47 -0.23 6.97
N ASN A 337 36.63 -1.29 7.77
CA ASN A 337 36.68 -1.16 9.23
C ASN A 337 38.02 -0.58 9.72
N LYS A 338 39.13 -0.75 8.98
CA LYS A 338 40.38 -0.04 9.27
C LYS A 338 40.22 1.48 9.06
N TYR A 339 39.52 1.90 8.01
CA TYR A 339 39.17 3.31 7.81
C TYR A 339 38.23 3.82 8.89
N ARG A 340 37.24 3.02 9.32
CA ARG A 340 36.40 3.36 10.49
C ARG A 340 37.23 3.57 11.74
N ALA A 341 38.21 2.71 12.00
CA ALA A 341 39.11 2.83 13.15
C ALA A 341 39.93 4.13 13.08
N ALA A 342 40.51 4.44 11.92
CA ALA A 342 41.26 5.68 11.70
C ALA A 342 40.38 6.92 11.87
N LEU A 343 39.18 6.93 11.29
CA LEU A 343 38.21 8.01 11.44
C LEU A 343 37.80 8.20 12.91
N ALA A 344 37.42 7.13 13.60
CA ALA A 344 37.02 7.19 15.01
C ALA A 344 38.15 7.72 15.90
N ALA A 345 39.40 7.35 15.64
CA ALA A 345 40.55 7.87 16.36
C ALA A 345 40.78 9.37 16.14
N GLN A 346 40.44 9.89 14.95
CA GLN A 346 40.61 11.31 14.60
C GLN A 346 39.42 12.19 15.03
N THR A 347 38.20 11.67 14.99
CA THR A 347 36.97 12.46 15.20
C THR A 347 36.29 12.20 16.54
N SER A 348 36.67 11.13 17.25
CA SER A 348 35.92 10.57 18.40
C SER A 348 34.46 10.20 18.06
N CYS A 349 34.11 10.14 16.77
CA CYS A 349 32.78 9.80 16.29
C CYS A 349 32.79 8.39 15.67
N ASN A 350 31.82 7.56 16.07
CA ASN A 350 31.68 6.18 15.59
C ASN A 350 30.50 6.00 14.62
N THR A 351 29.70 7.05 14.42
CA THR A 351 28.53 7.04 13.54
C THR A 351 28.86 7.63 12.18
N PHE A 352 27.99 7.39 11.20
CA PHE A 352 28.11 7.89 9.83
C PHE A 352 26.80 8.60 9.44
N PRO A 353 26.85 9.57 8.50
CA PRO A 353 28.03 10.05 7.78
C PRO A 353 29.01 10.83 8.67
N GLN A 354 30.27 10.88 8.28
CA GLN A 354 31.26 11.81 8.83
C GLN A 354 31.72 12.73 7.71
N TYR A 355 31.40 14.02 7.80
CA TYR A 355 31.79 15.00 6.79
C TYR A 355 32.84 15.97 7.30
N PHE A 356 33.66 16.42 6.36
CA PHE A 356 34.79 17.29 6.57
C PHE A 356 34.73 18.44 5.57
N VAL A 357 35.06 19.65 6.03
CA VAL A 357 35.21 20.84 5.19
C VAL A 357 36.63 21.36 5.34
N ASP A 358 37.38 21.46 4.25
CA ASP A 358 38.81 21.79 4.25
C ASP A 358 39.64 20.91 5.21
N GLY A 359 39.26 19.63 5.30
CA GLY A 359 39.90 18.64 6.16
C GLY A 359 39.52 18.71 7.65
N GLU A 360 38.78 19.73 8.08
CA GLU A 360 38.26 19.86 9.44
C GLU A 360 36.96 19.05 9.60
N PHE A 361 36.86 18.22 10.64
CA PHE A 361 35.66 17.42 10.92
C PHE A 361 34.50 18.32 11.35
N CYS A 362 33.32 18.09 10.77
CA CYS A 362 32.15 18.95 10.98
C CYS A 362 30.94 18.22 11.58
N GLY A 363 30.98 16.89 11.72
CA GLY A 363 29.89 16.09 12.30
C GLY A 363 29.24 15.13 11.32
N GLY A 364 27.98 14.77 11.60
CA GLY A 364 27.13 13.95 10.74
C GLY A 364 25.92 14.68 10.18
N ALA A 365 24.93 13.92 9.70
CA ALA A 365 23.80 14.50 8.97
C ALA A 365 22.95 15.46 9.82
N VAL A 366 22.64 15.09 11.07
CA VAL A 366 21.84 15.93 11.97
C VAL A 366 22.60 17.19 12.37
N ASP A 367 23.92 17.09 12.57
CA ASP A 367 24.78 18.23 12.88
C ASP A 367 24.76 19.24 11.74
N ALA A 368 24.88 18.77 10.49
CA ALA A 368 24.79 19.63 9.30
C ALA A 368 23.45 20.38 9.23
N CYS A 369 22.32 19.69 9.46
CA CYS A 369 21.00 20.31 9.48
C CYS A 369 20.87 21.36 10.59
N MET A 370 21.37 21.06 11.80
CA MET A 370 21.34 21.97 12.95
C MET A 370 22.21 23.20 12.72
N MET A 371 23.45 23.02 12.25
CA MET A 371 24.39 24.11 11.97
C MET A 371 23.83 25.05 10.90
N TRP A 372 23.17 24.52 9.87
CA TRP A 372 22.50 25.35 8.87
C TRP A 372 21.39 26.22 9.47
N LYS A 373 20.49 25.62 10.28
CA LYS A 373 19.42 26.35 10.96
C LYS A 373 19.94 27.43 11.91
N LYS A 374 21.09 27.19 12.55
CA LYS A 374 21.74 28.14 13.46
C LYS A 374 22.57 29.22 12.75
N GLY A 375 22.78 29.12 11.44
CA GLY A 375 23.65 30.04 10.71
C GLY A 375 25.15 29.76 10.87
N GLU A 376 25.52 28.60 11.44
CA GLU A 376 26.89 28.23 11.78
C GLU A 376 27.62 27.56 10.61
N LEU A 377 26.89 26.95 9.67
CA LEU A 377 27.48 26.27 8.51
C LEU A 377 27.96 27.26 7.43
N GLN A 378 27.24 28.37 7.25
CA GLN A 378 27.50 29.42 6.26
C GLN A 378 28.89 30.04 6.38
N PRO A 379 29.38 30.50 7.57
CA PRO A 379 30.73 31.04 7.69
C PRO A 379 31.82 29.99 7.41
N MET A 380 31.57 28.72 7.72
CA MET A 380 32.52 27.63 7.43
C MET A 380 32.66 27.40 5.93
N LEU A 381 31.54 27.34 5.20
CA LEU A 381 31.53 27.22 3.74
C LEU A 381 32.20 28.44 3.08
N ALA A 382 31.92 29.65 3.58
CA ALA A 382 32.53 30.88 3.09
C ALA A 382 34.07 30.88 3.29
N LYS A 383 34.55 30.45 4.46
CA LYS A 383 36.00 30.29 4.75
C LYS A 383 36.64 29.32 3.76
N ALA A 384 35.93 28.25 3.39
CA ALA A 384 36.39 27.25 2.43
C ALA A 384 36.26 27.68 0.95
N ARG A 385 35.70 28.87 0.68
CA ARG A 385 35.39 29.42 -0.65
C ARG A 385 34.38 28.54 -1.41
N LEU A 386 33.38 28.04 -0.70
CA LEU A 386 32.27 27.27 -1.24
C LEU A 386 31.03 28.16 -1.26
N GLU A 387 30.46 28.35 -2.45
CA GLU A 387 29.24 29.13 -2.64
C GLU A 387 28.03 28.19 -2.62
N THR A 388 26.99 28.60 -1.89
CA THR A 388 25.69 27.93 -1.89
C THR A 388 24.73 28.63 -2.86
N ASN A 389 23.74 27.91 -3.36
CA ASN A 389 22.63 28.50 -4.10
C ASN A 389 21.58 29.16 -3.16
N ASP A 390 20.45 29.62 -3.73
CA ASP A 390 19.34 30.27 -3.01
C ASP A 390 18.38 29.28 -2.31
N TYR A 391 18.86 28.12 -1.85
CA TYR A 391 18.00 27.16 -1.15
C TYR A 391 17.41 27.76 0.15
N GLN A 392 16.08 27.83 0.21
CA GLN A 392 15.29 28.35 1.35
C GLN A 392 14.51 27.23 2.08
N GLY A 393 14.77 25.96 1.76
CA GLY A 393 14.05 24.82 2.34
C GLY A 393 14.50 24.48 3.76
N ASP A 394 13.80 23.52 4.36
CA ASP A 394 14.18 22.98 5.67
C ASP A 394 15.14 21.80 5.49
N PRO A 395 16.40 21.85 5.93
CA PRO A 395 17.33 20.73 5.79
C PRO A 395 16.86 19.44 6.47
N PHE A 396 15.92 19.51 7.43
CA PHE A 396 15.32 18.34 8.06
C PHE A 396 14.38 17.57 7.11
N GLU A 397 14.01 18.12 5.96
CA GLU A 397 13.17 17.45 4.95
C GLU A 397 13.86 16.23 4.31
N PHE A 398 15.20 16.18 4.40
CA PHE A 398 16.01 15.07 3.87
C PHE A 398 16.22 13.93 4.88
N LEU A 399 15.75 14.06 6.13
CA LEU A 399 15.88 12.99 7.11
C LEU A 399 14.97 11.78 6.80
N PRO A 400 15.33 10.58 7.30
CA PRO A 400 14.48 9.41 7.16
C PRO A 400 13.10 9.69 7.76
N LYS A 401 12.03 9.43 6.99
CA LYS A 401 10.66 9.82 7.40
C LYS A 401 10.22 9.16 8.71
N TRP A 402 10.67 7.93 8.97
CA TRP A 402 10.38 7.24 10.22
C TRP A 402 10.99 7.94 11.44
N MET A 403 12.03 8.77 11.27
CA MET A 403 12.62 9.53 12.38
C MET A 403 11.67 10.60 12.92
N THR A 404 10.95 11.29 12.04
CA THR A 404 9.92 12.27 12.45
C THR A 404 8.72 11.62 13.15
N GLN A 405 8.67 10.29 13.16
CA GLN A 405 7.59 9.46 13.70
C GLN A 405 8.12 8.47 14.77
N ASN A 406 9.37 8.57 15.20
CA ASN A 406 9.97 7.57 16.08
C ASN A 406 9.58 7.82 17.55
N PRO A 407 8.75 6.96 18.17
CA PRO A 407 8.29 7.12 19.55
C PRO A 407 9.41 6.87 20.58
N LEU A 408 10.52 6.24 20.19
CA LEU A 408 11.67 5.94 21.06
C LEU A 408 12.65 7.11 21.17
N ARG A 409 12.48 8.18 20.39
CA ARG A 409 13.14 9.47 20.64
C ARG A 409 12.19 10.39 21.41
N SER A 410 11.94 10.06 22.66
CA SER A 410 11.62 11.10 23.64
C SER A 410 12.95 11.69 24.11
N THR A 411 13.09 13.01 23.95
CA THR A 411 14.27 13.88 24.20
C THR A 411 15.29 14.04 23.10
#